data_AF-A0A7R8YVU0-F1
#
_entry.id   AF-A0A7R8YVU0-F1
#
_cell.length_a   1.000
_cell.length_b   1.000
_cell.length_c   1.000
_cell.angle_alpha   90.00
_cell.angle_beta   90.00
_cell.angle_gamma   90.00
#
_symmetry.space_group_name_H-M   'P 1'
#
loop_
_entity.id
_entity.type
_entity.pdbx_description
1 polymer ?
#
loop_
_entity_poly.entity_id
_entity_poly.type
_entity_poly.pdbx_seq_one_letter_code
_entity_poly.pdbx_strand_id
1 'polypeptide(L)'
;MYDKQLHHNQLSELERFASIETRGYIKTVAYACDIQYSPASLPGTATAHELVVSIRQKCTAEEVLNVLNDLPNAGENGENDAADSQYSPLKIDVFVQTLLNLGSKSFSHSFAAIAKFHHVFKTLADSEEAQICILHNVFELWRSHQQMMVVIIDKLLKTQIVECSAVATWIFSKEMTSEFTKMYLWEILHLTIKKMNKHVIKLGNELNEAKDKLARAAESSSSDSEDEGTSKRKKPVDNTDKLSEEVVERMEEKLEAANVDQKRLFLIVFQRFIMILSEHLVRCDTDGRDYDTDWYRWTIGRLQQVFLMHHEQVQKYSSTLETLLFTSDLDSHILDVFHQFVALRA
;
A
#
# COMPACT_ATOMS: atom_id res chain seq x y z
N MET A 1 41.39 6.65 -1.76
CA MET A 1 41.20 8.06 -2.20
C MET A 1 39.92 8.26 -3.02
N TYR A 2 39.45 7.26 -3.78
CA TYR A 2 38.18 7.32 -4.53
C TYR A 2 36.90 7.31 -3.66
N ASP A 3 36.94 6.71 -2.47
CA ASP A 3 35.75 6.55 -1.61
C ASP A 3 35.31 7.85 -0.91
N LYS A 4 36.25 8.77 -0.64
CA LYS A 4 35.93 10.07 -0.04
C LYS A 4 35.35 11.07 -1.05
N GLN A 5 35.59 10.88 -2.35
CA GLN A 5 35.03 11.74 -3.40
C GLN A 5 33.58 11.39 -3.74
N LEU A 6 33.19 10.12 -3.64
CA LEU A 6 31.80 9.69 -3.87
C LEU A 6 30.89 10.19 -2.73
N HIS A 7 31.33 10.08 -1.48
CA HIS A 7 30.58 10.56 -0.31
C HIS A 7 30.48 12.09 -0.26
N HIS A 8 31.51 12.81 -0.73
CA HIS A 8 31.47 14.28 -0.77
C HIS A 8 30.58 14.82 -1.90
N ASN A 9 30.45 14.09 -3.02
CA ASN A 9 29.52 14.44 -4.09
C ASN A 9 28.04 14.16 -3.73
N GLN A 10 27.74 13.13 -2.94
CA GLN A 10 26.38 12.91 -2.44
C GLN A 10 25.95 13.94 -1.38
N LEU A 11 26.91 14.43 -0.56
CA LEU A 11 26.64 15.48 0.44
C LEU A 11 26.48 16.88 -0.19
N SER A 12 27.19 17.19 -1.29
CA SER A 12 27.03 18.47 -2.00
C SER A 12 25.75 18.54 -2.83
N GLU A 13 25.21 17.40 -3.27
CA GLU A 13 23.87 17.32 -3.88
C GLU A 13 22.75 17.55 -2.86
N LEU A 14 22.88 17.05 -1.63
CA LEU A 14 21.91 17.29 -0.55
C LEU A 14 21.73 18.78 -0.20
N GLU A 15 22.81 19.56 -0.24
CA GLU A 15 22.74 21.02 -0.05
C GLU A 15 22.14 21.76 -1.27
N ARG A 16 22.29 21.22 -2.49
CA ARG A 16 21.61 21.74 -3.69
C ARG A 16 20.12 21.39 -3.72
N PHE A 17 19.73 20.22 -3.22
CA PHE A 17 18.32 19.80 -3.11
C PHE A 17 17.53 20.62 -2.08
N ALA A 18 18.19 21.23 -1.10
CA ALA A 18 17.56 22.19 -0.19
C ALA A 18 16.98 23.43 -0.91
N SER A 19 17.38 23.70 -2.16
CA SER A 19 16.83 24.80 -2.97
C SER A 19 15.65 24.40 -3.88
N ILE A 20 15.28 23.11 -3.92
CA ILE A 20 14.18 22.57 -4.75
C ILE A 20 12.93 22.35 -3.87
N GLU A 21 12.74 23.18 -2.85
CA GLU A 21 11.51 23.32 -2.08
C GLU A 21 10.66 24.41 -2.72
N THR A 22 9.61 24.10 -3.50
CA THR A 22 8.51 25.07 -3.78
C THR A 22 7.42 24.51 -4.72
N ARG A 23 6.74 23.43 -4.32
CA ARG A 23 5.36 23.22 -4.82
C ARG A 23 4.46 22.41 -3.91
N GLY A 24 4.97 21.35 -3.26
CA GLY A 24 4.25 20.71 -2.13
C GLY A 24 4.05 21.69 -0.96
N TYR A 25 4.97 22.65 -0.84
CA TYR A 25 4.90 23.79 0.08
C TYR A 25 3.66 24.68 -0.09
N ILE A 26 2.90 24.69 -1.20
CA ILE A 26 1.86 25.73 -1.40
C ILE A 26 0.63 25.52 -0.49
N LYS A 27 0.10 24.30 -0.36
CA LYS A 27 -1.01 24.02 0.57
C LYS A 27 -0.56 24.10 2.03
N THR A 28 0.63 23.59 2.32
CA THR A 28 1.20 23.63 3.66
C THR A 28 1.55 25.04 4.12
N VAL A 29 2.06 25.90 3.22
CA VAL A 29 2.26 27.33 3.47
C VAL A 29 0.91 28.03 3.59
N ALA A 30 -0.13 27.65 2.83
CA ALA A 30 -1.48 28.16 3.04
C ALA A 30 -2.09 27.75 4.40
N TYR A 31 -1.68 26.60 4.97
CA TYR A 31 -2.01 26.19 6.34
C TYR A 31 -1.04 26.72 7.42
N ALA A 32 0.09 27.31 7.06
CA ALA A 32 1.12 27.77 7.99
C ALA A 32 1.31 29.30 8.00
N CYS A 33 0.85 30.01 6.96
CA CYS A 33 1.01 31.44 6.80
C CYS A 33 -0.21 32.16 7.38
N ASP A 34 -0.02 32.80 8.53
CA ASP A 34 -0.99 33.74 9.08
C ASP A 34 -0.57 35.17 8.74
N ILE A 35 -1.56 35.99 8.34
CA ILE A 35 -1.56 37.46 8.35
C ILE A 35 -0.64 38.18 7.33
N GLN A 36 -1.13 38.25 6.08
CA GLN A 36 -1.15 39.41 5.15
C GLN A 36 -0.98 38.91 3.70
N TYR A 37 -2.05 39.04 2.92
CA TYR A 37 -2.14 38.76 1.47
C TYR A 37 -2.22 37.29 1.03
N SER A 38 -3.43 36.70 1.07
CA SER A 38 -3.98 35.96 -0.08
C SER A 38 -5.52 35.87 0.00
N PRO A 39 -6.27 35.98 -1.11
CA PRO A 39 -7.74 36.02 -1.10
C PRO A 39 -8.32 34.60 -1.00
N ALA A 40 -9.11 34.37 0.06
CA ALA A 40 -9.77 33.12 0.48
C ALA A 40 -8.84 32.08 1.15
N SER A 41 -8.96 31.91 2.47
CA SER A 41 -8.34 30.79 3.20
C SER A 41 -8.89 29.47 2.68
N LEU A 42 -8.04 28.45 2.55
CA LEU A 42 -8.47 27.11 2.14
C LEU A 42 -9.46 26.51 3.17
N PRO A 43 -10.37 25.63 2.75
CA PRO A 43 -11.21 24.88 3.68
C PRO A 43 -10.34 24.13 4.71
N GLY A 44 -10.70 24.20 5.99
CA GLY A 44 -9.99 23.51 7.06
C GLY A 44 -8.72 24.20 7.59
N THR A 45 -8.39 25.42 7.12
CA THR A 45 -7.20 26.15 7.61
C THR A 45 -7.21 26.38 9.11
N ALA A 46 -8.35 26.77 9.70
CA ALA A 46 -8.47 26.98 11.15
C ALA A 46 -8.14 25.69 11.94
N THR A 47 -8.73 24.56 11.53
CA THR A 47 -8.49 23.25 12.13
C THR A 47 -7.03 22.80 11.94
N ALA A 48 -6.42 23.07 10.79
CA ALA A 48 -5.01 22.77 10.55
C ALA A 48 -4.10 23.52 11.55
N HIS A 49 -4.36 24.81 11.79
CA HIS A 49 -3.62 25.58 12.79
C HIS A 49 -3.81 25.04 14.20
N GLU A 50 -5.03 24.68 14.57
CA GLU A 50 -5.32 24.07 15.87
C GLU A 50 -4.60 22.72 16.06
N LEU A 51 -4.57 21.89 15.01
CA LEU A 51 -3.80 20.64 15.01
C LEU A 51 -2.30 20.89 15.15
N VAL A 52 -1.75 21.91 14.49
CA VAL A 52 -0.34 22.27 14.65
C VAL A 52 -0.01 22.58 16.11
N VAL A 53 -0.84 23.39 16.76
CA VAL A 53 -0.67 23.74 18.18
C VAL A 53 -0.79 22.49 19.06
N SER A 54 -1.84 21.71 18.88
CA SER A 54 -2.14 20.51 19.67
C SER A 54 -1.03 19.46 19.56
N ILE A 55 -0.54 19.18 18.35
CA ILE A 55 0.53 18.19 18.12
C ILE A 55 1.83 18.66 18.77
N ARG A 56 2.17 19.95 18.69
CA ARG A 56 3.36 20.52 19.36
C ARG A 56 3.27 20.47 20.88
N GLN A 57 2.06 20.60 21.42
CA GLN A 57 1.77 20.43 22.85
C GLN A 57 1.67 18.96 23.27
N LYS A 58 2.03 18.02 22.39
CA LYS A 58 2.06 16.58 22.62
C LYS A 58 0.68 15.97 22.93
N CYS A 59 -0.36 16.44 22.25
CA CYS A 59 -1.71 15.88 22.34
C CYS A 59 -1.76 14.35 22.09
N THR A 60 -2.87 13.74 22.53
CA THR A 60 -3.25 12.34 22.32
C THR A 60 -3.90 12.13 20.96
N ALA A 61 -4.12 10.87 20.57
CA ALA A 61 -4.83 10.53 19.34
C ALA A 61 -6.32 10.91 19.40
N GLU A 62 -6.95 10.79 20.57
CA GLU A 62 -8.35 11.16 20.78
C GLU A 62 -8.56 12.67 20.67
N GLU A 63 -7.64 13.47 21.22
CA GLU A 63 -7.67 14.94 21.07
C GLU A 63 -7.57 15.36 19.60
N VAL A 64 -6.73 14.70 18.80
CA VAL A 64 -6.65 14.96 17.35
C VAL A 64 -7.96 14.60 16.65
N LEU A 65 -8.58 13.47 16.97
CA LEU A 65 -9.86 13.07 16.38
C LEU A 65 -10.98 14.05 16.75
N ASN A 66 -10.98 14.56 17.98
CA ASN A 66 -11.94 15.58 18.43
C ASN A 66 -11.79 16.87 17.62
N VAL A 67 -10.57 17.38 17.45
CA VAL A 67 -10.31 18.57 16.61
C VAL A 67 -10.73 18.34 15.15
N LEU A 68 -10.53 17.13 14.62
CA LEU A 68 -10.96 16.78 13.27
C LEU A 68 -12.48 16.66 13.11
N ASN A 69 -13.23 16.41 14.19
CA ASN A 69 -14.69 16.30 14.13
C ASN A 69 -15.38 17.65 13.91
N ASP A 70 -14.69 18.76 14.17
CA ASP A 70 -15.19 20.11 13.90
C ASP A 70 -15.20 20.47 12.40
N LEU A 71 -14.57 19.64 11.55
CA LEU A 71 -14.61 19.79 10.10
C LEU A 71 -15.90 19.22 9.51
N PRO A 72 -16.53 19.94 8.55
CA PRO A 72 -17.73 19.45 7.88
C PRO A 72 -17.42 18.14 7.16
N ASN A 73 -18.29 17.14 7.33
CA ASN A 73 -18.25 15.95 6.48
C ASN A 73 -18.70 16.37 5.08
N ALA A 74 -18.09 15.79 4.04
CA ALA A 74 -18.31 16.18 2.63
C ALA A 74 -19.77 16.04 2.14
N GLY A 75 -20.70 15.59 2.98
CA GLY A 75 -22.13 15.45 2.70
C GLY A 75 -23.07 16.47 3.36
N GLU A 76 -22.60 17.42 4.19
CA GLU A 76 -23.53 18.37 4.86
C GLU A 76 -24.03 19.52 3.97
N ASN A 77 -23.40 19.76 2.81
CA ASN A 77 -23.74 20.87 1.90
C ASN A 77 -24.27 20.43 0.52
N GLY A 78 -24.53 19.13 0.31
CA GLY A 78 -25.06 18.60 -0.94
C GLY A 78 -26.40 17.92 -0.72
N GLU A 79 -27.45 18.43 -1.37
CA GLU A 79 -28.75 17.76 -1.51
C GLU A 79 -28.55 16.44 -2.26
N ASN A 80 -28.13 15.37 -1.58
CA ASN A 80 -28.22 13.99 -2.03
C ASN A 80 -28.07 13.05 -0.83
N ASP A 81 -29.12 12.25 -0.58
CA ASP A 81 -29.22 11.21 0.45
C ASP A 81 -28.10 10.15 0.34
N ALA A 82 -26.95 10.40 0.96
CA ALA A 82 -25.96 9.38 1.30
C ALA A 82 -25.48 9.60 2.75
N ALA A 83 -26.43 9.51 3.68
CA ALA A 83 -26.26 9.79 5.11
C ALA A 83 -25.43 8.74 5.91
N ASP A 84 -24.44 8.08 5.31
CA ASP A 84 -23.66 7.04 6.02
C ASP A 84 -22.17 6.95 5.64
N SER A 85 -21.64 7.90 4.86
CA SER A 85 -20.20 7.87 4.56
C SER A 85 -19.40 8.58 5.66
N GLN A 86 -18.79 7.78 6.55
CA GLN A 86 -17.80 8.23 7.54
C GLN A 86 -16.52 8.81 6.88
N TYR A 87 -16.39 8.62 5.56
CA TYR A 87 -15.32 9.16 4.73
C TYR A 87 -15.44 10.68 4.54
N SER A 88 -14.51 11.43 5.13
CA SER A 88 -14.34 12.88 4.88
C SER A 88 -12.95 13.15 4.30
N PRO A 89 -12.83 13.40 2.97
CA PRO A 89 -11.57 13.75 2.32
C PRO A 89 -10.88 14.95 2.97
N LEU A 90 -11.65 15.91 3.49
CA LEU A 90 -11.11 17.11 4.12
C LEU A 90 -10.45 16.80 5.47
N LYS A 91 -11.03 15.91 6.29
CA LYS A 91 -10.40 15.46 7.54
C LYS A 91 -9.07 14.78 7.27
N ILE A 92 -9.02 13.93 6.23
CA ILE A 92 -7.79 13.26 5.78
C ILE A 92 -6.76 14.29 5.28
N ASP A 93 -7.15 15.22 4.40
CA ASP A 93 -6.25 16.26 3.87
C ASP A 93 -5.63 17.07 5.01
N VAL A 94 -6.46 17.65 5.89
CA VAL A 94 -6.00 18.48 7.01
C VAL A 94 -5.08 17.69 7.94
N PHE A 95 -5.45 16.47 8.33
CA PHE A 95 -4.64 15.64 9.22
C PHE A 95 -3.31 15.22 8.60
N VAL A 96 -3.33 14.63 7.41
CA VAL A 96 -2.14 14.05 6.76
C VAL A 96 -1.16 15.16 6.38
N GLN A 97 -1.64 16.26 5.79
CA GLN A 97 -0.81 17.42 5.44
C GLN A 97 -0.15 18.00 6.68
N THR A 98 -0.92 18.23 7.76
CA THR A 98 -0.40 18.84 8.98
C THR A 98 0.63 17.94 9.68
N LEU A 99 0.29 16.67 9.88
CA LEU A 99 1.13 15.74 10.63
C LEU A 99 2.46 15.46 9.90
N LEU A 100 2.40 15.15 8.61
CA LEU A 100 3.60 14.81 7.85
C LEU A 100 4.48 16.02 7.60
N ASN A 101 3.91 17.22 7.49
CA ASN A 101 4.68 18.45 7.47
C ASN A 101 5.44 18.69 8.78
N LEU A 102 4.82 18.48 9.94
CA LEU A 102 5.51 18.58 11.23
C LEU A 102 6.61 17.51 11.38
N GLY A 103 6.42 16.35 10.74
CA GLY A 103 7.40 15.27 10.68
C GLY A 103 8.44 15.38 9.56
N SER A 104 8.46 16.47 8.78
CA SER A 104 9.23 16.57 7.53
C SER A 104 10.75 16.63 7.68
N LYS A 105 11.24 16.95 8.88
CA LYS A 105 12.67 17.19 9.15
C LYS A 105 13.59 16.02 8.78
N SER A 106 13.14 14.78 8.97
CA SER A 106 13.86 13.57 8.54
C SER A 106 12.93 12.36 8.50
N PHE A 107 13.38 11.27 7.86
CA PHE A 107 12.65 10.00 7.83
C PHE A 107 12.23 9.54 9.23
N SER A 108 13.13 9.64 10.21
CA SER A 108 12.85 9.24 11.60
C SER A 108 11.73 10.08 12.24
N HIS A 109 11.67 11.39 11.97
CA HIS A 109 10.60 12.25 12.48
C HIS A 109 9.25 11.88 11.86
N SER A 110 9.22 11.66 10.54
CA SER A 110 8.01 11.22 9.84
C SER A 110 7.52 9.87 10.35
N PHE A 111 8.43 8.90 10.56
CA PHE A 111 8.07 7.59 11.09
C PHE A 111 7.57 7.64 12.53
N ALA A 112 8.18 8.49 13.37
CA ALA A 112 7.72 8.71 14.74
C ALA A 112 6.34 9.35 14.77
N ALA A 113 6.07 10.30 13.87
CA ALA A 113 4.76 10.94 13.71
C ALA A 113 3.69 9.92 13.30
N ILE A 114 3.95 9.12 12.26
CA ILE A 114 3.04 8.04 11.81
C ILE A 114 2.78 7.02 12.93
N ALA A 115 3.82 6.62 13.67
CA ALA A 115 3.67 5.67 14.76
C ALA A 115 2.86 6.26 15.94
N LYS A 116 3.11 7.51 16.31
CA LYS A 116 2.41 8.19 17.42
C LYS A 116 0.91 8.32 17.15
N PHE A 117 0.53 8.66 15.92
CA PHE A 117 -0.86 8.87 15.52
C PHE A 117 -1.42 7.74 14.65
N HIS A 118 -0.88 6.53 14.81
CA HIS A 118 -1.32 5.35 14.06
C HIS A 118 -2.82 5.08 14.22
N HIS A 119 -3.36 5.24 15.43
CA HIS A 119 -4.79 5.09 15.69
C HIS A 119 -5.63 6.06 14.84
N VAL A 120 -5.24 7.34 14.75
CA VAL A 120 -5.94 8.34 13.93
C VAL A 120 -5.91 7.94 12.45
N PHE A 121 -4.76 7.50 11.95
CA PHE A 121 -4.64 6.97 10.60
C PHE A 121 -5.58 5.78 10.36
N LYS A 122 -5.67 4.83 11.30
CA LYS A 122 -6.56 3.67 11.17
C LYS A 122 -8.03 4.04 11.20
N THR A 123 -8.42 5.01 12.02
CA THR A 123 -9.79 5.53 12.07
C THR A 123 -10.16 6.26 10.78
N LEU A 124 -9.23 7.02 10.20
CA LEU A 124 -9.48 7.75 8.94
C LEU A 124 -9.35 6.87 7.69
N ALA A 125 -8.62 5.76 7.74
CA ALA A 125 -8.37 4.84 6.62
C ALA A 125 -9.36 3.67 6.61
N ASP A 126 -10.65 3.95 6.80
CA ASP A 126 -11.74 2.97 6.96
C ASP A 126 -12.15 2.27 5.66
N SER A 127 -11.85 2.88 4.51
CA SER A 127 -12.24 2.47 3.17
C SER A 127 -11.06 2.51 2.19
N GLU A 128 -11.17 1.83 1.05
CA GLU A 128 -10.13 1.86 0.00
C GLU A 128 -9.99 3.28 -0.56
N GLU A 129 -11.09 4.02 -0.71
CA GLU A 129 -11.13 5.41 -1.12
C GLU A 129 -10.38 6.31 -0.12
N ALA A 130 -10.55 6.08 1.18
CA ALA A 130 -9.83 6.81 2.21
C ALA A 130 -8.32 6.53 2.18
N GLN A 131 -7.93 5.28 1.98
CA GLN A 131 -6.52 4.91 1.83
C GLN A 131 -5.90 5.58 0.59
N ILE A 132 -6.61 5.62 -0.53
CA ILE A 132 -6.16 6.33 -1.75
C ILE A 132 -6.07 7.84 -1.49
N CYS A 133 -7.01 8.43 -0.73
CA CYS A 133 -6.96 9.84 -0.33
C CYS A 133 -5.72 10.15 0.54
N ILE A 134 -5.35 9.25 1.46
CA ILE A 134 -4.11 9.36 2.24
C ILE A 134 -2.90 9.32 1.31
N LEU A 135 -2.84 8.37 0.37
CA LEU A 135 -1.74 8.26 -0.60
C LEU A 135 -1.61 9.51 -1.48
N HIS A 136 -2.73 10.08 -1.91
CA HIS A 136 -2.77 11.33 -2.66
C HIS A 136 -2.21 12.50 -1.83
N ASN A 137 -2.57 12.60 -0.55
CA ASN A 137 -2.03 13.63 0.34
C ASN A 137 -0.53 13.48 0.58
N VAL A 138 -0.04 12.25 0.73
CA VAL A 138 1.40 11.96 0.79
C VAL A 138 2.10 12.41 -0.49
N PHE A 139 1.51 12.12 -1.65
CA PHE A 139 2.03 12.55 -2.95
C PHE A 139 2.12 14.06 -3.08
N GLU A 140 1.04 14.78 -2.78
CA GLU A 140 1.02 16.24 -2.89
C GLU A 140 2.11 16.90 -2.02
N LEU A 141 2.35 16.36 -0.82
CA LEU A 141 3.37 16.86 0.09
C LEU A 141 4.80 16.54 -0.39
N TRP A 142 5.02 15.33 -0.92
CA TRP A 142 6.37 14.79 -1.16
C TRP A 142 6.72 14.53 -2.63
N ARG A 143 5.93 15.02 -3.59
CA ARG A 143 6.17 14.83 -5.04
C ARG A 143 7.54 15.29 -5.54
N SER A 144 8.18 16.26 -4.86
CA SER A 144 9.55 16.70 -5.18
C SER A 144 10.64 15.84 -4.52
N HIS A 145 10.27 14.93 -3.62
CA HIS A 145 11.19 14.07 -2.88
C HIS A 145 10.81 12.59 -3.05
N GLN A 146 11.21 12.00 -4.17
CA GLN A 146 10.86 10.63 -4.57
C GLN A 146 11.28 9.57 -3.54
N GLN A 147 12.47 9.69 -2.95
CA GLN A 147 12.90 8.74 -1.92
C GLN A 147 12.01 8.80 -0.66
N MET A 148 11.59 10.00 -0.24
CA MET A 148 10.64 10.17 0.86
C MET A 148 9.30 9.49 0.55
N MET A 149 8.80 9.64 -0.69
CA MET A 149 7.58 8.93 -1.14
C MET A 149 7.70 7.41 -0.95
N VAL A 150 8.79 6.81 -1.44
CA VAL A 150 9.02 5.36 -1.33
C VAL A 150 9.01 4.90 0.12
N VAL A 151 9.74 5.60 1.01
CA VAL A 151 9.87 5.18 2.41
C VAL A 151 8.61 5.42 3.24
N ILE A 152 7.84 6.47 2.95
CA ILE A 152 6.56 6.73 3.62
C ILE A 152 5.52 5.68 3.20
N ILE A 153 5.40 5.37 1.91
CA ILE A 153 4.47 4.33 1.44
C ILE A 153 4.86 2.96 2.02
N ASP A 154 6.16 2.62 2.04
CA ASP A 154 6.65 1.42 2.71
C ASP A 154 6.25 1.39 4.19
N LYS A 155 6.35 2.53 4.90
CA LYS A 155 5.94 2.64 6.30
C LYS A 155 4.45 2.44 6.47
N LEU A 156 3.61 3.08 5.64
CA LEU A 156 2.15 2.96 5.71
C LEU A 156 1.68 1.51 5.48
N LEU A 157 2.31 0.79 4.54
CA LEU A 157 2.08 -0.64 4.31
C LEU A 157 2.52 -1.49 5.51
N LYS A 158 3.71 -1.22 6.10
CA LYS A 158 4.21 -1.97 7.28
C LYS A 158 3.31 -1.81 8.50
N THR A 159 2.70 -0.64 8.65
CA THR A 159 1.78 -0.35 9.77
C THR A 159 0.32 -0.65 9.43
N GLN A 160 0.04 -1.27 8.28
CA GLN A 160 -1.32 -1.61 7.83
C GLN A 160 -2.28 -0.41 7.85
N ILE A 161 -1.76 0.79 7.59
CA ILE A 161 -2.59 1.98 7.39
C ILE A 161 -3.23 1.92 6.00
N VAL A 162 -2.45 1.50 5.01
CA VAL A 162 -2.92 1.26 3.65
C VAL A 162 -2.65 -0.20 3.27
N GLU A 163 -3.51 -0.73 2.41
CA GLU A 163 -3.40 -2.06 1.85
C GLU A 163 -2.64 -2.06 0.52
N CYS A 164 -2.18 -3.24 0.10
CA CYS A 164 -1.44 -3.39 -1.16
C CYS A 164 -2.33 -3.06 -2.38
N SER A 165 -3.61 -3.43 -2.32
CA SER A 165 -4.65 -3.12 -3.32
C SER A 165 -4.78 -1.61 -3.54
N ALA A 166 -4.97 -0.84 -2.47
CA ALA A 166 -5.09 0.62 -2.53
C ALA A 166 -3.85 1.28 -3.15
N VAL A 167 -2.65 0.82 -2.78
CA VAL A 167 -1.40 1.31 -3.37
C VAL A 167 -1.33 0.98 -4.86
N ALA A 168 -1.66 -0.24 -5.27
CA ALA A 168 -1.70 -0.60 -6.69
C ALA A 168 -2.71 0.27 -7.46
N THR A 169 -3.93 0.44 -6.94
CA THR A 169 -4.94 1.31 -7.54
C THR A 169 -4.45 2.76 -7.68
N TRP A 170 -3.79 3.31 -6.65
CA TRP A 170 -3.25 4.67 -6.66
C TRP A 170 -2.14 4.87 -7.70
N ILE A 171 -1.23 3.91 -7.89
CA ILE A 171 -0.13 4.02 -8.87
C ILE A 171 -0.64 4.23 -10.30
N PHE A 172 -1.77 3.59 -10.64
CA PHE A 172 -2.42 3.68 -11.96
C PHE A 172 -3.52 4.74 -12.03
N SER A 173 -3.63 5.60 -11.02
CA SER A 173 -4.62 6.69 -11.00
C SER A 173 -4.26 7.81 -12.00
N LYS A 174 -5.25 8.65 -12.32
CA LYS A 174 -5.07 9.76 -13.27
C LYS A 174 -4.08 10.80 -12.75
N GLU A 175 -4.04 10.98 -11.43
CA GLU A 175 -3.15 11.88 -10.72
C GLU A 175 -1.68 11.49 -10.90
N MET A 176 -1.40 10.19 -11.06
CA MET A 176 -0.05 9.65 -11.22
C MET A 176 0.42 9.59 -12.68
N THR A 177 -0.43 9.94 -13.65
CA THR A 177 -0.10 9.84 -15.08
C THR A 177 1.17 10.62 -15.46
N SER A 178 1.38 11.83 -14.93
CA SER A 178 2.59 12.63 -15.22
C SER A 178 3.86 12.04 -14.63
N GLU A 179 3.73 11.15 -13.65
CA GLU A 179 4.83 10.53 -12.92
C GLU A 179 5.10 9.10 -13.40
N PHE A 180 4.19 8.49 -14.15
CA PHE A 180 4.14 7.07 -14.50
C PHE A 180 5.44 6.50 -15.10
N THR A 181 6.21 7.30 -15.82
CA THR A 181 7.49 6.88 -16.42
C THR A 181 8.69 6.99 -15.47
N LYS A 182 8.50 7.48 -14.24
CA LYS A 182 9.58 7.65 -13.27
C LYS A 182 9.82 6.37 -12.47
N MET A 183 11.09 6.09 -12.19
CA MET A 183 11.53 4.83 -11.56
C MET A 183 10.90 4.56 -10.19
N TYR A 184 10.72 5.60 -9.37
CA TYR A 184 10.27 5.44 -7.97
C TYR A 184 8.86 4.83 -7.87
N LEU A 185 7.97 5.07 -8.84
CA LEU A 185 6.64 4.46 -8.89
C LEU A 185 6.71 2.94 -9.04
N TRP A 186 7.59 2.48 -9.91
CA TRP A 186 7.82 1.06 -10.14
C TRP A 186 8.53 0.41 -8.94
N GLU A 187 9.42 1.14 -8.28
CA GLU A 187 9.99 0.71 -7.00
C GLU A 187 8.90 0.48 -5.95
N ILE A 188 7.96 1.43 -5.80
CA ILE A 188 6.81 1.29 -4.88
C ILE A 188 5.96 0.08 -5.27
N LEU A 189 5.64 -0.10 -6.55
CA LEU A 189 4.84 -1.24 -7.01
C LEU A 189 5.52 -2.57 -6.65
N HIS A 190 6.79 -2.75 -7.03
CA HIS A 190 7.50 -4.00 -6.76
C HIS A 190 7.75 -4.22 -5.27
N LEU A 191 7.97 -3.16 -4.49
CA LEU A 191 8.07 -3.24 -3.03
C LEU A 191 6.74 -3.72 -2.41
N THR A 192 5.62 -3.22 -2.91
CA THR A 192 4.26 -3.60 -2.47
C THR A 192 4.00 -5.08 -2.77
N ILE A 193 4.24 -5.53 -4.01
CA ILE A 193 4.07 -6.94 -4.38
C ILE A 193 5.01 -7.84 -3.56
N LYS A 194 6.28 -7.45 -3.38
CA LYS A 194 7.24 -8.22 -2.56
C LYS A 194 6.77 -8.37 -1.12
N LYS A 195 6.14 -7.36 -0.52
CA LYS A 195 5.58 -7.46 0.83
C LYS A 195 4.45 -8.47 0.90
N MET A 196 3.51 -8.40 -0.04
CA MET A 196 2.39 -9.33 -0.09
C MET A 196 2.90 -10.76 -0.26
N ASN A 197 3.85 -10.99 -1.18
CA ASN A 197 4.46 -12.29 -1.38
C ASN A 197 5.15 -12.81 -0.10
N LYS A 198 5.93 -11.96 0.56
CA LYS A 198 6.58 -12.32 1.84
C LYS A 198 5.57 -12.63 2.94
N HIS A 199 4.45 -11.92 2.99
CA HIS A 199 3.40 -12.16 3.98
C HIS A 199 2.77 -13.54 3.80
N VAL A 200 2.36 -13.90 2.57
CA VAL A 200 1.81 -15.22 2.25
C VAL A 200 2.80 -16.34 2.53
N ILE A 201 4.06 -16.19 2.11
CA ILE A 201 5.12 -17.19 2.36
C ILE A 201 5.33 -17.38 3.86
N LYS A 202 5.37 -16.29 4.63
CA LYS A 202 5.56 -16.35 6.07
C LYS A 202 4.41 -17.10 6.75
N LEU A 203 3.15 -16.77 6.43
CA LEU A 203 1.99 -17.46 6.98
C LEU A 203 1.96 -18.94 6.60
N GLY A 204 2.34 -19.28 5.37
CA GLY A 204 2.43 -20.67 4.92
C GLY A 204 3.48 -21.48 5.71
N ASN A 205 4.64 -20.89 5.97
CA ASN A 205 5.67 -21.53 6.79
C ASN A 205 5.20 -21.70 8.24
N GLU A 206 4.60 -20.68 8.84
CA GLU A 206 4.07 -20.74 10.22
C GLU A 206 2.99 -21.82 10.36
N LEU A 207 2.10 -21.95 9.38
CA LEU A 207 1.07 -22.99 9.35
C LEU A 207 1.67 -24.40 9.25
N ASN A 208 2.64 -24.60 8.34
CA ASN A 208 3.29 -25.90 8.19
C ASN A 208 4.03 -26.31 9.46
N GLU A 209 4.73 -25.37 10.10
CA GLU A 209 5.38 -25.61 11.40
C GLU A 209 4.38 -25.97 12.51
N ALA A 210 3.19 -25.37 12.52
CA ALA A 210 2.14 -25.69 13.48
C ALA A 210 1.56 -27.09 13.24
N LYS A 211 1.30 -27.45 11.98
CA LYS A 211 0.83 -28.79 11.57
C LYS A 211 1.83 -29.89 11.94
N ASP A 212 3.11 -29.67 11.67
CA ASP A 212 4.17 -30.62 12.01
C ASP A 212 4.29 -30.86 13.52
N LYS A 213 4.10 -29.80 14.33
CA LYS A 213 4.09 -29.91 15.80
C LYS A 213 2.89 -30.72 16.30
N LEU A 214 1.71 -30.48 15.71
CA LEU A 214 0.49 -31.22 16.06
C LEU A 214 0.61 -32.71 15.69
N ALA A 215 1.13 -33.02 14.49
CA ALA A 215 1.34 -34.40 14.05
C ALA A 215 2.30 -35.16 14.99
N ARG A 216 3.43 -34.54 15.37
CA ARG A 216 4.38 -35.14 16.32
C ARG A 216 3.79 -35.35 17.72
N ALA A 217 2.94 -34.44 18.19
CA ALA A 217 2.26 -34.58 19.47
C ALA A 217 1.30 -35.79 19.46
N ALA A 218 0.54 -35.96 18.37
CA ALA A 218 -0.38 -37.09 18.19
C ALA A 218 0.37 -38.44 18.14
N GLU A 219 1.48 -38.52 17.41
CA GLU A 219 2.31 -39.73 17.34
C GLU A 219 2.91 -40.11 18.71
N SER A 220 3.36 -39.13 19.49
CA SER A 220 3.92 -39.37 20.83
C SER A 220 2.89 -39.87 21.84
N SER A 221 1.61 -39.47 21.70
CA SER A 221 0.54 -39.93 22.58
C SER A 221 0.02 -41.34 22.20
N SER A 222 0.24 -41.78 20.95
CA SER A 222 -0.16 -43.11 20.48
C SER A 222 0.81 -44.22 20.90
N SER A 223 2.08 -43.90 21.18
CA SER A 223 3.11 -44.89 21.51
C SER A 223 3.15 -45.31 22.99
N ASP A 224 2.38 -44.66 23.87
CA ASP A 224 2.44 -44.84 25.34
C ASP A 224 1.32 -45.78 25.86
N SER A 225 0.73 -46.61 24.98
CA SER A 225 -0.44 -47.47 25.29
C SER A 225 -0.11 -48.96 25.51
N GLU A 226 1.16 -49.34 25.59
CA GLU A 226 1.57 -50.72 25.92
C GLU A 226 2.43 -50.78 27.19
N ASP A 227 1.88 -50.40 28.35
CA ASP A 227 2.35 -50.94 29.63
C ASP A 227 1.17 -51.10 30.61
N GLU A 228 0.88 -52.35 30.92
CA GLU A 228 -0.16 -52.81 31.85
C GLU A 228 0.29 -52.54 33.29
N GLY A 229 -0.41 -51.65 34.01
CA GLY A 229 -0.31 -51.64 35.47
C GLY A 229 -0.63 -50.33 36.18
N THR A 230 -1.85 -50.27 36.73
CA THR A 230 -2.27 -49.47 37.90
C THR A 230 -2.77 -48.02 37.71
N SER A 231 -4.06 -47.85 38.01
CA SER A 231 -4.69 -46.73 38.71
C SER A 231 -4.75 -45.34 38.04
N LYS A 232 -5.84 -45.16 37.28
CA LYS A 232 -6.69 -43.96 37.14
C LYS A 232 -6.12 -42.64 37.68
N ARG A 233 -5.60 -41.83 36.76
CA ARG A 233 -5.78 -40.37 36.79
C ARG A 233 -6.08 -39.90 35.36
N LYS A 234 -7.38 -39.77 35.02
CA LYS A 234 -7.84 -39.10 33.79
C LYS A 234 -7.22 -37.70 33.77
N LYS A 235 -6.14 -37.52 33.02
CA LYS A 235 -5.63 -36.18 32.66
C LYS A 235 -6.62 -35.55 31.67
N PRO A 236 -6.80 -34.23 31.69
CA PRO A 236 -7.66 -33.52 30.74
C PRO A 236 -6.94 -33.45 29.38
N VAL A 237 -6.88 -34.58 28.66
CA VAL A 237 -6.22 -34.68 27.34
C VAL A 237 -7.07 -34.02 26.23
N ASP A 238 -8.39 -34.01 26.40
CA ASP A 238 -9.32 -33.56 25.37
C ASP A 238 -9.34 -32.02 25.15
N ASN A 239 -8.90 -31.22 26.13
CA ASN A 239 -9.02 -29.75 26.06
C ASN A 239 -7.80 -29.08 25.42
N THR A 240 -6.61 -29.69 25.49
CA THR A 240 -5.38 -29.13 24.91
C THR A 240 -5.26 -29.43 23.42
N ASP A 241 -5.72 -30.61 22.99
CA ASP A 241 -5.68 -31.00 21.57
C ASP A 241 -6.69 -30.18 20.75
N LYS A 242 -7.89 -29.97 21.29
CA LYS A 242 -8.91 -29.07 20.68
C LYS A 242 -8.44 -27.64 20.53
N LEU A 243 -7.72 -27.09 21.53
CA LEU A 243 -7.15 -25.75 21.45
C LEU A 243 -6.03 -25.66 20.39
N SER A 244 -5.25 -26.73 20.18
CA SER A 244 -4.20 -26.73 19.15
C SER A 244 -4.78 -26.86 17.74
N GLU A 245 -5.86 -27.63 17.57
CA GLU A 245 -6.57 -27.76 16.30
C GLU A 245 -7.24 -26.44 15.90
N GLU A 246 -7.91 -25.76 16.83
CA GLU A 246 -8.52 -24.43 16.60
C GLU A 246 -7.47 -23.37 16.23
N VAL A 247 -6.25 -23.44 16.79
CA VAL A 247 -5.16 -22.53 16.41
C VAL A 247 -4.68 -22.79 14.99
N VAL A 248 -4.60 -24.06 14.57
CA VAL A 248 -4.23 -24.43 13.19
C VAL A 248 -5.31 -23.95 12.22
N GLU A 249 -6.59 -24.18 12.52
CA GLU A 249 -7.72 -23.71 11.72
C GLU A 249 -7.68 -22.18 11.52
N ARG A 250 -7.48 -21.40 12.59
CA ARG A 250 -7.32 -19.94 12.50
C ARG A 250 -6.10 -19.51 11.68
N MET A 251 -5.03 -20.31 11.65
CA MET A 251 -3.86 -20.03 10.80
C MET A 251 -4.14 -20.35 9.33
N GLU A 252 -4.93 -21.40 9.05
CA GLU A 252 -5.41 -21.73 7.70
C GLU A 252 -6.30 -20.62 7.15
N GLU A 253 -7.28 -20.14 7.92
CA GLU A 253 -8.15 -19.02 7.54
C GLU A 253 -7.34 -17.76 7.19
N LYS A 254 -6.34 -17.42 8.01
CA LYS A 254 -5.44 -16.28 7.75
C LYS A 254 -4.62 -16.45 6.48
N LEU A 255 -4.11 -17.66 6.24
CA LEU A 255 -3.35 -17.94 5.02
C LEU A 255 -4.24 -17.84 3.78
N GLU A 256 -5.46 -18.37 3.84
CA GLU A 256 -6.41 -18.28 2.74
C GLU A 256 -6.78 -16.83 2.44
N ALA A 257 -7.11 -16.03 3.47
CA ALA A 257 -7.37 -14.60 3.32
C ALA A 257 -6.17 -13.88 2.66
N ALA A 258 -4.94 -14.16 3.10
CA ALA A 258 -3.74 -13.57 2.50
C ALA A 258 -3.51 -14.01 1.04
N ASN A 259 -3.87 -15.25 0.67
CA ASN A 259 -3.82 -15.70 -0.73
C ASN A 259 -4.88 -14.99 -1.59
N VAL A 260 -6.09 -14.77 -1.05
CA VAL A 260 -7.13 -13.98 -1.73
C VAL A 260 -6.64 -12.56 -1.97
N ASP A 261 -6.03 -11.92 -0.97
CA ASP A 261 -5.47 -10.56 -1.11
C ASP A 261 -4.32 -10.50 -2.11
N GLN A 262 -3.43 -11.50 -2.10
CA GLN A 262 -2.34 -11.61 -3.08
C GLN A 262 -2.89 -11.77 -4.50
N LYS A 263 -3.88 -12.65 -4.69
CA LYS A 263 -4.54 -12.82 -5.98
C LYS A 263 -5.21 -11.54 -6.44
N ARG A 264 -5.97 -10.87 -5.56
CA ARG A 264 -6.63 -9.58 -5.83
C ARG A 264 -5.61 -8.52 -6.26
N LEU A 265 -4.47 -8.43 -5.57
CA LEU A 265 -3.39 -7.50 -5.92
C LEU A 265 -2.90 -7.72 -7.35
N PHE A 266 -2.58 -8.97 -7.74
CA PHE A 266 -2.13 -9.27 -9.10
C PHE A 266 -3.22 -8.95 -10.13
N LEU A 267 -4.48 -9.29 -9.87
CA LEU A 267 -5.60 -8.96 -10.75
C LEU A 267 -5.72 -7.45 -10.98
N ILE A 268 -5.66 -6.63 -9.92
CA ILE A 268 -5.69 -5.17 -10.04
C ILE A 268 -4.53 -4.68 -10.91
N VAL A 269 -3.30 -5.14 -10.63
CA VAL A 269 -2.10 -4.71 -11.36
C VAL A 269 -2.22 -5.04 -12.86
N PHE A 270 -2.56 -6.29 -13.20
CA PHE A 270 -2.67 -6.70 -14.60
C PHE A 270 -3.85 -6.05 -15.32
N GLN A 271 -5.01 -5.93 -14.66
CA GLN A 271 -6.17 -5.24 -15.21
C GLN A 271 -5.85 -3.78 -15.52
N ARG A 272 -5.13 -3.08 -14.64
CA ARG A 272 -4.73 -1.69 -14.88
C ARG A 272 -3.74 -1.55 -16.03
N PHE A 273 -2.76 -2.47 -16.14
CA PHE A 273 -1.87 -2.51 -17.30
C PHE A 273 -2.62 -2.73 -18.61
N ILE A 274 -3.51 -3.72 -18.66
CA ILE A 274 -4.35 -4.00 -19.83
C ILE A 274 -5.13 -2.76 -20.21
N MET A 275 -5.82 -2.14 -19.24
CA MET A 275 -6.65 -0.96 -19.47
C MET A 275 -5.87 0.20 -20.12
N ILE A 276 -4.71 0.58 -19.57
CA ILE A 276 -3.93 1.71 -20.10
C ILE A 276 -3.24 1.40 -21.42
N LEU A 277 -2.79 0.15 -21.62
CA LEU A 277 -2.16 -0.27 -22.87
C LEU A 277 -3.21 -0.34 -23.98
N SER A 278 -4.38 -0.92 -23.72
CA SER A 278 -5.50 -0.95 -24.65
C SER A 278 -5.99 0.46 -24.99
N GLU A 279 -6.11 1.36 -24.01
CA GLU A 279 -6.47 2.76 -24.26
C GLU A 279 -5.47 3.44 -25.22
N HIS A 280 -4.16 3.22 -25.01
CA HIS A 280 -3.13 3.76 -25.90
C HIS A 280 -3.19 3.18 -27.31
N LEU A 281 -3.32 1.85 -27.44
CA LEU A 281 -3.40 1.16 -28.73
C LEU A 281 -4.62 1.64 -29.53
N VAL A 282 -5.80 1.68 -28.91
CA VAL A 282 -7.03 2.18 -29.53
C VAL A 282 -6.89 3.65 -29.96
N ARG A 283 -6.26 4.47 -29.12
CA ARG A 283 -6.03 5.88 -29.45
C ARG A 283 -5.07 6.07 -30.63
N CYS A 284 -3.99 5.29 -30.70
CA CYS A 284 -3.07 5.34 -31.82
C CYS A 284 -3.72 4.88 -33.13
N ASP A 285 -4.52 3.81 -33.09
CA ASP A 285 -5.30 3.33 -34.25
C ASP A 285 -6.29 4.41 -34.73
N THR A 286 -7.06 4.99 -33.80
CA THR A 286 -8.03 6.06 -34.10
C THR A 286 -7.36 7.30 -34.70
N ASP A 287 -6.20 7.69 -34.18
CA ASP A 287 -5.45 8.86 -34.62
C ASP A 287 -4.59 8.57 -35.88
N GLY A 288 -4.54 7.32 -36.37
CA GLY A 288 -3.69 6.90 -37.49
C GLY A 288 -2.19 7.08 -37.23
N ARG A 289 -1.77 6.94 -35.96
CA ARG A 289 -0.38 7.09 -35.52
C ARG A 289 0.22 5.75 -35.14
N ASP A 290 1.55 5.67 -35.23
CA ASP A 290 2.28 4.52 -34.73
C ASP A 290 2.08 4.36 -33.22
N TYR A 291 1.82 3.13 -32.78
CA TYR A 291 1.65 2.80 -31.38
C TYR A 291 2.99 2.67 -30.66
N ASP A 292 4.09 2.37 -31.38
CA ASP A 292 5.42 2.09 -30.83
C ASP A 292 6.13 3.37 -30.34
N THR A 293 5.56 3.97 -29.31
CA THR A 293 6.07 5.16 -28.65
C THR A 293 6.99 4.79 -27.50
N ASP A 294 7.83 5.73 -27.05
CA ASP A 294 8.66 5.54 -25.85
C ASP A 294 7.83 5.17 -24.62
N TRP A 295 6.65 5.79 -24.47
CA TRP A 295 5.72 5.48 -23.39
C TRP A 295 5.18 4.05 -23.49
N TYR A 296 4.84 3.59 -24.70
CA TYR A 296 4.37 2.22 -24.93
C TYR A 296 5.46 1.20 -24.60
N ARG A 297 6.66 1.36 -25.18
CA ARG A 297 7.82 0.46 -24.94
C ARG A 297 8.18 0.38 -23.48
N TRP A 298 8.13 1.51 -22.78
CA TRP A 298 8.32 1.56 -21.35
C TRP A 298 7.23 0.77 -20.60
N THR A 299 5.96 1.03 -20.90
CA THR A 299 4.82 0.47 -20.18
C THR A 299 4.69 -1.04 -20.40
N ILE A 300 4.84 -1.51 -21.64
CA ILE A 300 4.83 -2.94 -21.96
C ILE A 300 6.04 -3.65 -21.32
N GLY A 301 7.20 -2.99 -21.26
CA GLY A 301 8.37 -3.49 -20.55
C GLY A 301 8.15 -3.61 -19.03
N ARG A 302 7.35 -2.72 -18.43
CA ARG A 302 6.96 -2.81 -17.02
C ARG A 302 5.97 -3.95 -16.75
N LEU A 303 5.05 -4.20 -17.66
CA LEU A 303 4.20 -5.39 -17.61
C LEU A 303 5.04 -6.68 -17.63
N GLN A 304 5.97 -6.77 -18.60
CA GLN A 304 6.93 -7.88 -18.69
C GLN A 304 7.74 -8.04 -17.39
N GLN A 305 8.21 -6.94 -16.81
CA GLN A 305 8.96 -6.96 -15.57
C GLN A 305 8.16 -7.56 -14.40
N VAL A 306 6.87 -7.28 -14.29
CA VAL A 306 6.02 -7.88 -13.23
C VAL A 306 5.95 -9.40 -13.38
N PHE A 307 5.76 -9.90 -14.60
CA PHE A 307 5.78 -11.34 -14.89
C PHE A 307 7.13 -11.97 -14.51
N LEU A 308 8.23 -11.38 -14.94
CA LEU A 308 9.58 -11.94 -14.72
C LEU A 308 10.00 -11.90 -13.26
N MET A 309 9.75 -10.79 -12.54
CA MET A 309 10.22 -10.64 -11.16
C MET A 309 9.42 -11.45 -10.15
N HIS A 310 8.17 -11.78 -10.46
CA HIS A 310 7.24 -12.45 -9.54
C HIS A 310 6.68 -13.75 -10.14
N HIS A 311 7.44 -14.37 -11.04
CA HIS A 311 6.98 -15.49 -11.85
C HIS A 311 6.39 -16.64 -11.02
N GLU A 312 6.99 -16.96 -9.87
CA GLU A 312 6.54 -18.07 -9.02
C GLU A 312 5.14 -17.85 -8.47
N GLN A 313 4.84 -16.61 -8.07
CA GLN A 313 3.55 -16.26 -7.50
C GLN A 313 2.50 -16.06 -8.60
N VAL A 314 2.87 -15.40 -9.71
CA VAL A 314 1.98 -15.20 -10.85
C VAL A 314 1.57 -16.53 -11.47
N GLN A 315 2.48 -17.52 -11.54
CA GLN A 315 2.18 -18.84 -12.09
C GLN A 315 1.02 -19.54 -11.37
N LYS A 316 0.90 -19.37 -10.05
CA LYS A 316 -0.19 -19.97 -9.26
C LYS A 316 -1.58 -19.49 -9.72
N TYR A 317 -1.64 -18.31 -10.30
CA TYR A 317 -2.87 -17.68 -10.76
C TYR A 317 -3.01 -17.68 -12.29
N SER A 318 -2.10 -18.32 -13.03
CA SER A 318 -2.05 -18.28 -14.51
C SER A 318 -3.39 -18.65 -15.15
N SER A 319 -4.05 -19.71 -14.68
CA SER A 319 -5.36 -20.12 -15.21
C SER A 319 -6.46 -19.07 -14.98
N THR A 320 -6.46 -18.40 -13.82
CA THR A 320 -7.40 -17.29 -13.59
C THR A 320 -7.07 -16.10 -14.49
N LEU A 321 -5.78 -15.77 -14.65
CA LEU A 321 -5.34 -14.67 -15.49
C LEU A 321 -5.71 -14.89 -16.96
N GLU A 322 -5.50 -16.09 -17.48
CA GLU A 322 -5.90 -16.50 -18.83
C GLU A 322 -7.42 -16.43 -19.04
N THR A 323 -8.20 -16.86 -18.05
CA THR A 323 -9.67 -16.90 -18.17
C THR A 323 -10.33 -15.53 -18.02
N LEU A 324 -9.77 -14.63 -17.20
CA LEU A 324 -10.43 -13.37 -16.81
C LEU A 324 -9.81 -12.12 -17.42
N LEU A 325 -8.51 -12.13 -17.75
CA LEU A 325 -7.77 -10.91 -18.14
C LEU A 325 -7.08 -11.04 -19.49
N PHE A 326 -6.38 -12.14 -19.73
CA PHE A 326 -5.59 -12.40 -20.94
C PHE A 326 -6.33 -13.37 -21.85
N THR A 327 -7.56 -13.00 -22.20
CA THR A 327 -8.48 -13.76 -23.05
C THR A 327 -8.15 -13.53 -24.53
N SER A 328 -8.71 -14.37 -25.41
CA SER A 328 -8.39 -14.33 -26.85
C SER A 328 -8.89 -13.08 -27.59
N ASP A 329 -9.75 -12.29 -26.98
CA ASP A 329 -10.23 -10.98 -27.45
C ASP A 329 -9.33 -9.81 -27.06
N LEU A 330 -8.33 -10.03 -26.18
CA LEU A 330 -7.33 -9.03 -25.86
C LEU A 330 -6.41 -8.77 -27.06
N ASP A 331 -5.99 -7.51 -27.22
CA ASP A 331 -5.05 -7.11 -28.26
C ASP A 331 -3.77 -7.98 -28.24
N SER A 332 -3.35 -8.46 -29.41
CA SER A 332 -2.25 -9.40 -29.56
C SER A 332 -0.95 -8.89 -28.95
N HIS A 333 -0.67 -7.59 -29.01
CA HIS A 333 0.58 -7.04 -28.48
C HIS A 333 0.68 -7.18 -26.96
N ILE A 334 -0.45 -7.12 -26.26
CA ILE A 334 -0.52 -7.30 -24.81
C ILE A 334 -0.55 -8.80 -24.49
N LEU A 335 -1.35 -9.56 -25.23
CA LEU A 335 -1.51 -11.01 -25.04
C LEU A 335 -0.19 -11.77 -25.25
N ASP A 336 0.63 -11.35 -26.21
CA ASP A 336 1.94 -11.95 -26.49
C ASP A 336 2.88 -11.89 -25.28
N VAL A 337 2.80 -10.86 -24.44
CA VAL A 337 3.59 -10.78 -23.21
C VAL A 337 3.21 -11.90 -22.24
N PHE A 338 1.93 -12.20 -22.11
CA PHE A 338 1.45 -13.30 -21.28
C PHE A 338 1.84 -14.65 -21.86
N HIS A 339 1.70 -14.86 -23.17
CA HIS A 339 2.14 -16.09 -23.82
C HIS A 339 3.65 -16.32 -23.68
N GLN A 340 4.48 -15.28 -23.83
CA GLN A 340 5.92 -15.36 -23.58
C GLN A 340 6.22 -15.80 -22.15
N PHE A 341 5.49 -15.27 -21.17
CA PHE A 341 5.61 -15.68 -19.77
C PHE A 341 5.26 -17.16 -19.58
N VAL A 342 4.13 -17.62 -20.12
CA VAL A 342 3.70 -19.03 -20.03
C VAL A 342 4.72 -19.95 -20.71
N ALA A 343 5.29 -19.54 -21.84
CA ALA A 343 6.29 -20.29 -22.58
C ALA A 343 7.62 -20.49 -21.83
N LEU A 344 7.94 -19.71 -20.79
CA LEU A 344 9.13 -19.93 -19.97
C LEU A 344 9.10 -21.24 -19.18
N ARG A 345 7.94 -21.91 -19.12
CA ARG A 345 7.74 -23.19 -18.41
C ARG A 345 7.05 -24.27 -19.24
N ALA A 346 6.72 -23.99 -20.50
CA ALA A 346 6.32 -25.01 -21.48
C ALA A 346 7.57 -25.75 -21.97
#